data_AF-A0A5K1H0F1-F1
#
_entry.id   AF-A0A5K1H0F1-F1
#
_cell.length_a   1.000
_cell.length_b   1.000
_cell.length_c   1.000
_cell.angle_alpha   90.00
_cell.angle_beta   90.00
_cell.angle_gamma   90.00
#
_symmetry.space_group_name_H-M   'P 1'
#
loop_
_entity.id
_entity.type
_entity.pdbx_description
1 polymer ?
#
loop_
_entity_poly.entity_id
_entity_poly.type
_entity_poly.pdbx_seq_one_letter_code
_entity_poly.pdbx_strand_id
1 'polypeptide(L)' 'GIELTIYSPRESTTSKYVPCNASLCNSQRECSGMANQCPYTVSYVSGGTSSSGFLMEDILYLTTEDSQPKEIHASVVFG' A
#
# COMPACT_ATOMS: atom_id res chain seq x y z
N GLY A 1 -6.90 21.97 11.54
CA GLY A 1 -6.68 20.53 11.32
C GLY A 1 -5.69 20.35 10.20
N ILE A 2 -5.10 19.17 10.07
CA ILE A 2 -4.23 18.83 8.93
C ILE A 2 -5.14 18.42 7.76
N GLU A 3 -4.90 18.97 6.58
CA GLU A 3 -5.57 18.53 5.34
C GLU A 3 -4.84 17.29 4.83
N LEU A 4 -5.56 16.18 4.68
CA LEU A 4 -5.03 14.94 4.13
C LEU A 4 -5.30 14.89 2.64
N THR A 5 -4.27 14.65 1.83
CA THR A 5 -4.36 14.51 0.38
C THR A 5 -4.27 13.05 -0.05
N ILE A 6 -4.71 12.75 -1.27
CA ILE A 6 -4.50 11.43 -1.89
C ILE A 6 -2.99 11.20 -2.08
N TYR A 7 -2.53 10.01 -1.73
CA TYR A 7 -1.14 9.60 -1.93
C TYR A 7 -0.78 9.59 -3.43
N SER A 8 0.37 10.18 -3.78
CA SER A 8 0.92 10.20 -5.14
C SER A 8 2.26 9.48 -5.16
N PRO A 9 2.37 8.30 -5.80
CA PRO A 9 3.65 7.60 -5.94
C PRO A 9 4.74 8.44 -6.62
N ARG A 10 4.34 9.39 -7.49
CA ARG A 10 5.29 10.27 -8.20
C ARG A 10 6.07 11.19 -7.27
N GLU A 11 5.51 11.50 -6.10
CA GLU A 11 6.13 12.35 -5.10
C GLU A 11 7.02 11.56 -4.12
N SER A 12 7.10 10.23 -4.27
CA SER A 12 7.91 9.36 -3.44
C SER A 12 9.03 8.72 -4.25
N THR A 13 10.28 8.91 -3.79
CA THR A 13 11.47 8.29 -4.39
C THR A 13 11.68 6.83 -3.96
N THR A 14 10.95 6.38 -2.94
CA THR A 14 11.02 5.01 -2.40
C THR A 14 9.85 4.14 -2.85
N SER A 15 8.80 4.73 -3.42
CA SER A 15 7.61 4.01 -3.88
C SER A 15 7.91 3.01 -4.99
N LYS A 16 7.37 1.79 -4.85
CA LYS A 16 7.51 0.70 -5.83
C LYS A 16 6.25 -0.14 -5.91
N TYR A 17 5.72 -0.33 -7.12
CA TYR A 17 4.64 -1.29 -7.32
C TYR A 17 5.13 -2.70 -6.97
N VAL A 18 4.29 -3.45 -6.26
CA VAL A 18 4.57 -4.85 -5.94
C VAL A 18 4.42 -5.69 -7.21
N PRO A 19 5.44 -6.50 -7.58
CA PRO A 19 5.38 -7.29 -8.79
C PRO A 19 4.45 -8.50 -8.63
N CYS A 20 3.90 -8.98 -9.74
CA CYS A 20 2.96 -10.10 -9.75
C CYS A 20 3.57 -11.43 -9.27
N ASN A 21 4.88 -11.60 -9.42
CA ASN A 21 5.60 -12.77 -8.91
C ASN A 21 5.96 -12.67 -7.42
N ALA A 22 5.66 -11.56 -6.75
CA ALA A 22 5.88 -11.43 -5.31
C ALA A 22 4.99 -12.42 -4.54
N SER A 23 5.53 -12.98 -3.46
CA SER A 23 4.80 -13.90 -2.58
C SER A 23 3.57 -13.27 -1.92
N LEU A 24 3.58 -11.94 -1.74
CA LEU A 24 2.47 -11.19 -1.17
C LEU A 24 1.32 -10.99 -2.17
N CYS A 25 1.56 -11.20 -3.46
CA CYS A 25 0.55 -11.05 -4.49
C CYS A 25 -0.38 -12.27 -4.51
N ASN A 26 -1.52 -12.20 -3.84
CA ASN A 26 -2.48 -13.31 -3.80
C ASN A 26 -3.31 -13.41 -5.09
N SER A 27 -3.48 -12.30 -5.83
CA SER A 27 -4.27 -12.24 -7.06
C SER A 27 -3.44 -12.46 -8.33
N GLN A 28 -2.43 -13.34 -8.30
CA GLN A 28 -1.51 -13.55 -9.44
C GLN A 28 -2.22 -13.95 -10.74
N ARG A 29 -3.39 -14.60 -10.64
CA ARG A 29 -4.19 -15.00 -11.81
C ARG A 29 -4.77 -13.80 -12.57
N GLU A 30 -5.00 -12.70 -11.86
CA GLU A 30 -5.54 -11.43 -12.39
C GLU A 30 -4.43 -10.52 -12.97
N CYS A 31 -3.17 -10.93 -12.85
CA CYS A 31 -2.03 -10.24 -13.47
C CYS A 31 -1.96 -10.37 -15.00
N SER A 32 -2.91 -11.10 -15.60
CA SER A 32 -2.97 -11.35 -17.04
C SER A 32 -3.48 -10.11 -17.80
N GLY A 33 -2.61 -9.12 -18.00
CA GLY A 33 -2.90 -7.96 -18.87
C GLY A 33 -2.30 -6.62 -18.45
N MET A 34 -1.70 -6.50 -17.26
CA MET A 34 -1.20 -5.22 -16.73
C MET A 34 0.31 -5.28 -16.41
N ALA A 35 0.95 -4.12 -16.30
CA ALA A 35 2.40 -3.89 -16.30
C ALA A 35 3.19 -4.49 -15.12
N ASN A 36 3.09 -5.81 -14.88
CA ASN A 36 3.68 -6.52 -13.74
C ASN A 36 3.37 -5.85 -12.39
N GLN A 37 2.15 -5.34 -12.22
CA GLN A 37 1.67 -4.71 -10.98
C GLN A 37 0.64 -5.63 -10.33
N CYS A 38 0.83 -5.95 -9.05
CA CYS A 38 -0.05 -6.86 -8.34
C CYS A 38 -1.42 -6.21 -8.03
N PRO A 39 -2.53 -6.68 -8.61
CA PRO A 39 -3.85 -6.18 -8.27
C PRO A 39 -4.28 -6.67 -6.88
N TYR A 40 -5.13 -5.91 -6.21
CA TYR A 40 -5.81 -6.34 -4.99
C TYR A 40 -7.28 -5.95 -5.03
N THR A 41 -8.09 -6.70 -4.29
CA THR A 41 -9.47 -6.33 -3.94
C THR A 41 -9.71 -6.74 -2.48
N VAL A 42 -10.30 -5.85 -1.69
CA VAL A 42 -10.72 -6.11 -0.31
C VAL A 42 -12.20 -5.79 -0.16
N SER A 43 -12.94 -6.71 0.46
CA SER A 43 -14.36 -6.53 0.78
C SER A 43 -14.53 -6.27 2.27
N TYR A 44 -15.31 -5.26 2.63
CA TYR A 44 -15.56 -4.90 4.02
C TYR A 44 -16.88 -5.51 4.53
N VAL A 45 -16.94 -5.79 5.83
CA VAL A 45 -18.12 -6.39 6.49
C VAL A 45 -19.34 -5.44 6.44
N SER A 46 -19.10 -4.14 6.30
CA SER A 46 -20.13 -3.13 6.12
C SER A 46 -20.70 -3.12 4.70
N GLY A 47 -21.91 -3.67 4.54
CA GLY A 47 -22.84 -3.29 3.48
C GLY A 47 -22.36 -3.43 2.03
N GLY A 48 -21.58 -4.46 1.69
CA GLY A 48 -21.15 -4.71 0.31
C GLY A 48 -20.18 -3.68 -0.25
N THR A 49 -19.48 -2.96 0.63
CA THR A 49 -18.41 -2.03 0.23
C THR A 49 -17.12 -2.78 -0.05
N SER A 50 -16.38 -2.33 -1.04
CA SER A 50 -15.08 -2.89 -1.41
C SER A 50 -14.12 -1.81 -1.88
N SER A 51 -12.84 -2.12 -1.87
CA SER A 51 -11.78 -1.32 -2.48
C SER A 51 -10.91 -2.21 -3.34
N SER A 52 -10.41 -1.66 -4.45
CA SER A 52 -9.57 -2.38 -5.40
C SER A 52 -8.55 -1.43 -6.01
N GLY A 53 -7.41 -1.98 -6.42
CA GLY A 53 -6.29 -1.21 -6.95
C GLY A 53 -5.06 -2.09 -7.13
N PHE A 54 -3.88 -1.50 -6.96
CA PHE A 54 -2.60 -2.21 -7.01
C PHE A 54 -1.84 -2.05 -5.71
N LEU A 55 -1.15 -3.12 -5.30
CA LEU A 55 -0.27 -3.08 -4.14
C LEU A 55 0.98 -2.24 -4.45
N MET A 56 1.32 -1.37 -3.50
CA MET A 56 2.49 -0.50 -3.51
C MET A 56 3.30 -0.75 -2.24
N GLU A 57 4.62 -0.81 -2.37
CA GLU A 57 5.55 -0.75 -1.25
C GLU A 57 6.12 0.66 -1.12
N ASP A 58 6.13 1.23 0.09
CA ASP A 58 6.79 2.51 0.39
C ASP A 58 7.23 2.58 1.87
N ILE A 59 7.91 3.67 2.25
CA ILE A 59 8.33 3.92 3.63
C ILE A 59 7.29 4.76 4.37
N LEU A 60 6.79 4.23 5.49
CA LEU A 60 5.97 4.97 6.43
C LEU A 60 6.83 5.50 7.58
N TYR A 61 6.73 6.81 7.82
CA TYR A 61 7.42 7.50 8.91
C TYR A 61 6.48 7.58 10.11
N LEU A 62 6.80 6.81 11.15
CA LEU A 62 6.02 6.71 12.37
C LEU A 62 6.82 7.27 13.55
N THR A 63 6.12 7.74 14.58
CA THR A 63 6.71 8.15 15.85
C THR A 63 5.98 7.43 16.98
N THR A 64 6.72 6.87 17.94
CA THR A 64 6.10 6.22 19.10
C THR A 64 5.51 7.25 20.06
N GLU A 65 4.37 6.91 20.67
CA GLU A 65 3.72 7.73 21.71
C GLU A 65 4.24 7.35 23.11
N ASP A 66 5.56 7.30 23.26
CA ASP A 66 6.22 6.96 24.52
C ASP A 66 6.74 8.24 25.23
N SER A 67 7.13 8.13 26.50
CA SER A 67 7.79 9.24 27.22
C SER A 67 9.11 9.68 26.57
N GLN A 68 9.70 8.83 25.74
CA GLN A 68 10.81 9.14 24.85
C GLN A 68 10.44 8.71 23.43
N PRO A 69 9.85 9.62 22.62
CA PRO A 69 9.41 9.30 21.26
C PRO A 69 10.56 8.81 20.39
N LYS A 70 10.31 7.77 19.60
CA LYS A 70 11.28 7.22 18.64
C LYS A 70 10.71 7.26 17.24
N GLU A 71 11.53 7.71 16.30
CA GLU A 71 11.24 7.63 14.86
C GLU A 71 11.40 6.20 14.36
N ILE A 72 10.42 5.73 13.58
CA ILE A 72 10.40 4.42 12.96
C ILE A 72 10.14 4.62 11.47
N HIS A 73 11.05 4.12 10.63
CA HIS A 73 10.88 4.09 9.18
C HIS A 73 10.55 2.66 8.77
N ALA A 74 9.27 2.38 8.50
CA ALA A 74 8.79 1.04 8.21
C ALA A 74 8.57 0.87 6.69
N SER A 75 9.15 -0.18 6.09
CA SER A 75 8.72 -0.62 4.76
C SER A 75 7.35 -1.26 4.89
N VAL A 76 6.36 -0.69 4.22
CA VAL A 76 4.98 -1.14 4.27
C VAL A 76 4.46 -1.39 2.86
N VAL A 77 3.72 -2.49 2.70
CA VAL A 77 2.91 -2.70 1.50
C VAL A 77 1.48 -2.32 1.80
N PHE A 78 0.88 -1.50 0.94
CA PHE A 78 -0.48 -1.04 1.09
C PHE A 78 -1.21 -1.02 -0.25
N GLY A 79 -2.54 -1.01 -0.15
CA GLY A 79 -3.50 -1.01 -1.25
C GLY A 79 -4.80 -0.44 -0.73
#